data_AF-A0A1A9FVI6-F1
#
_entry.id   AF-A0A1A9FVI6-F1
#
_cell.length_a   1.000
_cell.length_b   1.000
_cell.length_c   1.000
_cell.angle_alpha   90.00
_cell.angle_beta   90.00
_cell.angle_gamma   90.00
#
_symmetry.space_group_name_H-M   'P 1'
#
loop_
_entity.id
_entity.type
_entity.pdbx_description
1 polymer ?
#
loop_
_entity_poly.entity_id
_entity_poly.type
_entity_poly.pdbx_seq_one_letter_code
_entity_poly.pdbx_strand_id
1 'polypeptide(L)'
;MSGSRTAASSPNGVPATESPQSPFYEDDGYWRGPIWAPTTLLLWDGLRRQGEMELARTIAEKFCSLASKNGMAENFDARSGRGLRDRAFAWTSAAYMLLAASLSQDQP
;
A
#
# COMPACT_ATOMS: atom_id res chain seq x y z
N MET A 1 -21.70 19.63 -0.87
CA MET A 1 -20.88 19.00 -1.92
C MET A 1 -19.56 18.59 -1.28
N SER A 2 -19.47 17.35 -0.79
CA SER A 2 -18.23 16.81 -0.23
C SER A 2 -17.42 16.22 -1.39
N GLY A 3 -16.37 16.92 -1.82
CA GLY A 3 -15.44 16.38 -2.81
C GLY A 3 -14.67 15.25 -2.14
N SER A 4 -14.85 14.01 -2.60
CA SER A 4 -13.99 12.91 -2.19
C SER A 4 -12.57 13.25 -2.62
N ARG A 5 -11.71 13.53 -1.64
CA ARG A 5 -10.28 13.64 -1.87
C ARG A 5 -9.78 12.24 -2.17
N THR A 6 -9.76 11.88 -3.44
CA THR A 6 -9.01 10.71 -3.91
C THR A 6 -7.54 11.05 -3.74
N ALA A 7 -6.97 10.69 -2.58
CA ALA A 7 -5.53 10.60 -2.45
C ALA A 7 -5.02 9.80 -3.65
N ALA A 8 -4.05 10.35 -4.39
CA ALA A 8 -3.52 9.82 -5.65
C ALA A 8 -3.33 8.30 -5.60
N SER A 9 -4.39 7.57 -5.93
CA SER A 9 -4.44 6.14 -5.69
C SER A 9 -3.87 5.48 -6.92
N SER A 10 -2.84 4.66 -6.71
CA SER A 10 -2.38 3.76 -7.77
C SER A 10 -3.55 2.89 -8.25
N PRO A 11 -3.52 2.31 -9.46
CA PRO A 11 -4.53 1.35 -9.90
C PRO A 11 -4.75 0.18 -8.93
N ASN A 12 -3.72 -0.18 -8.15
CA ASN A 12 -3.79 -1.19 -7.08
C ASN A 12 -4.47 -0.68 -5.80
N GLY A 13 -4.75 0.62 -5.74
CA GLY A 13 -5.43 1.33 -4.65
C GLY A 13 -4.63 1.38 -3.34
N VAL A 14 -3.34 1.06 -3.38
CA VAL A 14 -2.37 1.35 -2.33
C VAL A 14 -1.54 2.58 -2.75
N PRO A 15 -1.28 3.55 -1.86
CA PRO A 15 -0.52 4.73 -2.22
C PRO A 15 0.88 4.42 -2.74
N ALA A 16 1.20 5.04 -3.88
CA ALA A 16 2.54 5.10 -4.45
C ALA A 16 3.41 6.12 -3.69
N THR A 17 4.72 5.97 -3.70
CA THR A 17 5.62 6.96 -3.07
C THR A 17 5.73 8.27 -3.85
N GLU A 18 5.32 8.26 -5.12
CA GLU A 18 5.09 9.43 -5.96
C GLU A 18 3.76 9.25 -6.70
N SER A 19 3.01 10.33 -6.89
CA SER A 19 1.72 10.26 -7.57
C SER A 19 1.92 9.78 -9.02
N PRO A 20 1.13 8.80 -9.52
CA PRO A 20 1.20 8.39 -10.93
C PRO A 20 0.86 9.48 -11.94
N GLN A 21 0.35 10.63 -11.49
CA GLN A 21 0.06 11.83 -12.27
C GLN A 21 1.19 12.88 -12.19
N SER A 22 2.18 12.69 -11.32
CA SER A 22 3.32 13.58 -11.17
C SER A 22 4.28 13.48 -12.36
N PRO A 23 4.85 14.60 -12.84
CA PRO A 23 5.90 14.55 -13.86
C PRO A 23 7.20 13.90 -13.35
N PHE A 24 7.32 13.67 -12.03
CA PHE A 24 8.49 13.04 -11.41
C PHE A 24 8.33 11.53 -11.18
N TYR A 25 7.18 10.95 -11.55
CA TYR A 25 6.86 9.54 -11.37
C TYR A 25 7.64 8.65 -12.35
N GLU A 26 8.18 7.55 -11.81
CA GLU A 26 8.95 6.54 -12.52
C GLU A 26 8.47 5.13 -12.08
N ASP A 27 7.99 4.31 -13.02
CA ASP A 27 7.41 2.98 -12.75
C ASP A 27 8.34 2.04 -11.96
N ASP A 28 9.64 2.02 -12.31
CA ASP A 28 10.71 1.33 -11.58
C ASP A 28 11.69 2.35 -10.94
N GLY A 29 11.14 3.46 -10.43
CA GLY A 29 11.89 4.57 -9.87
C GLY A 29 12.35 4.38 -8.42
N TYR A 30 12.28 3.15 -7.89
CA TYR A 30 12.56 2.83 -6.49
C TYR A 30 11.70 3.64 -5.50
N TRP A 31 12.15 4.81 -5.05
CA TRP A 31 11.37 5.71 -4.20
C TRP A 31 10.50 6.71 -4.97
N ARG A 32 10.58 6.76 -6.30
CA ARG A 32 9.86 7.72 -7.15
C ARG A 32 8.64 7.14 -7.86
N GLY A 33 7.90 6.25 -7.21
CA GLY A 33 6.68 5.69 -7.80
C GLY A 33 6.21 4.38 -7.16
N PRO A 34 7.07 3.37 -6.99
CA PRO A 34 6.67 2.10 -6.42
C PRO A 34 5.92 2.19 -5.07
N ILE A 35 5.10 1.18 -4.80
CA ILE A 35 4.42 0.96 -3.51
C ILE A 35 5.39 0.24 -2.58
N TRP A 36 5.49 0.70 -1.34
CA TRP A 36 6.38 0.14 -0.32
C TRP A 36 5.61 -0.31 0.93
N ALA A 37 6.03 -1.42 1.51
CA ALA A 37 5.49 -1.92 2.78
C ALA A 37 5.64 -0.90 3.93
N PRO A 38 6.83 -0.30 4.18
CA PRO A 38 6.98 0.67 5.27
C PRO A 38 6.07 1.89 5.16
N THR A 39 5.96 2.51 3.98
CA THR A 39 5.11 3.70 3.80
C THR A 39 3.63 3.35 3.89
N THR A 40 3.23 2.17 3.40
CA THR A 40 1.87 1.66 3.56
C THR A 40 1.50 1.50 5.03
N LEU A 41 2.39 0.94 5.86
CA LEU A 41 2.17 0.82 7.30
C LEU A 41 2.03 2.18 7.99
N LEU A 42 2.87 3.15 7.64
CA LEU A 42 2.79 4.50 8.21
C LEU A 42 1.46 5.18 7.88
N LEU A 43 0.99 5.05 6.65
CA LEU A 43 -0.30 5.60 6.22
C LEU A 43 -1.47 4.90 6.92
N TRP A 44 -1.44 3.56 6.99
CA TRP A 44 -2.44 2.77 7.70
C TRP A 44 -2.55 3.16 9.18
N ASP A 45 -1.41 3.24 9.90
CA ASP A 45 -1.38 3.60 11.32
C ASP A 45 -1.85 5.05 11.55
N GLY A 46 -1.41 5.97 10.69
CA GLY A 46 -1.84 7.37 10.73
C GLY A 46 -3.37 7.50 10.58
N LEU A 47 -3.97 6.80 9.62
CA LEU A 47 -5.42 6.80 9.42
C LEU A 47 -6.18 6.26 10.63
N ARG A 48 -5.74 5.13 11.21
CA ARG A 48 -6.35 4.57 12.43
C ARG A 48 -6.33 5.55 13.59
N ARG A 49 -5.20 6.22 13.80
CA ARG A 49 -5.04 7.22 14.87
C ARG A 49 -5.91 8.46 14.67
N GLN A 50 -6.32 8.75 13.44
CA GLN A 50 -7.26 9.84 13.11
C GLN A 50 -8.73 9.39 13.12
N GLY A 51 -9.03 8.11 13.42
CA GLY A 51 -10.39 7.57 13.38
C GLY A 51 -10.88 7.22 11.98
N GLU A 52 -10.04 7.31 10.95
CA GLU A 52 -10.34 6.97 9.55
C GLU A 52 -10.25 5.45 9.32
N MET A 53 -11.01 4.70 10.11
CA MET A 53 -10.91 3.23 10.20
C MET A 53 -11.24 2.53 8.88
N GLU A 54 -12.24 3.01 8.15
CA GLU A 54 -12.67 2.41 6.88
C GLU A 54 -11.61 2.57 5.78
N LEU A 55 -10.94 3.73 5.75
CA LEU A 55 -9.84 3.96 4.81
C LEU A 55 -8.60 3.15 5.19
N ALA A 56 -8.32 3.02 6.49
CA ALA A 56 -7.26 2.15 6.98
C ALA A 56 -7.52 0.67 6.61
N ARG A 57 -8.74 0.17 6.83
CA ARG A 57 -9.17 -1.18 6.42
C ARG A 57 -8.97 -1.38 4.92
N THR A 58 -9.40 -0.42 4.11
CA THR A 58 -9.22 -0.47 2.65
C THR A 58 -7.75 -0.57 2.24
N ILE A 59 -6.84 0.19 2.88
CA ILE A 59 -5.40 0.10 2.60
C ILE A 59 -4.86 -1.27 2.97
N ALA A 60 -5.22 -1.80 4.15
CA ALA A 60 -4.79 -3.10 4.61
C ALA A 60 -5.22 -4.21 3.64
N GLU A 61 -6.48 -4.23 3.22
CA GLU A 61 -7.02 -5.22 2.28
C GLU A 61 -6.30 -5.19 0.94
N LYS A 62 -6.11 -3.99 0.39
CA LYS A 62 -5.46 -3.82 -0.91
C LYS A 62 -3.99 -4.19 -0.88
N PHE A 63 -3.28 -3.83 0.18
CA PHE A 63 -1.87 -4.23 0.33
C PHE A 63 -1.73 -5.75 0.51
N CYS A 64 -2.56 -6.37 1.35
CA CYS A 64 -2.57 -7.82 1.52
C CYS A 64 -2.90 -8.54 0.20
N SER A 65 -3.86 -8.05 -0.58
CA SER A 65 -4.19 -8.60 -1.90
C SER A 65 -3.04 -8.46 -2.90
N LEU A 66 -2.38 -7.29 -2.91
CA LEU A 66 -1.22 -7.03 -3.76
C LEU A 66 -0.06 -8.00 -3.47
N ALA A 67 0.30 -8.13 -2.20
CA ALA A 67 1.40 -8.97 -1.75
C ALA A 67 1.10 -10.47 -1.89
N SER A 68 -0.13 -10.91 -1.60
CA SER A 68 -0.52 -12.33 -1.77
C SER A 68 -0.48 -12.76 -3.23
N LYS A 69 -0.84 -11.87 -4.16
CA LYS A 69 -0.82 -12.14 -5.61
C LYS A 69 0.59 -12.09 -6.21
N ASN A 70 1.45 -11.18 -5.75
CA ASN A 70 2.72 -10.86 -6.42
C ASN A 70 3.97 -11.27 -5.64
N GLY A 71 3.79 -11.96 -4.50
CA GLY A 71 4.85 -12.33 -3.58
C GLY A 71 5.24 -11.20 -2.63
N MET A 72 6.14 -11.51 -1.70
CA MET A 72 6.59 -10.57 -0.67
C MET A 72 7.74 -9.71 -1.19
N ALA A 73 7.54 -9.06 -2.33
CA ALA A 73 8.58 -8.25 -2.95
C ALA A 73 8.95 -7.03 -2.11
N GLU A 74 10.16 -6.52 -2.26
CA GLU A 74 10.67 -5.35 -1.54
C GLU A 74 9.77 -4.13 -1.76
N ASN A 75 9.39 -3.89 -3.01
CA ASN A 75 8.40 -2.90 -3.43
C ASN A 75 7.65 -3.40 -4.68
N PHE A 76 6.58 -2.70 -5.07
CA PHE A 76 5.72 -3.08 -6.19
C PHE A 76 5.55 -1.91 -7.15
N ASP A 77 5.62 -2.18 -8.45
CA ASP A 77 5.24 -1.22 -9.47
C ASP A 77 3.79 -0.75 -9.23
N ALA A 78 3.57 0.56 -9.12
CA ALA A 78 2.28 1.07 -8.68
C ALA A 78 1.15 0.84 -9.70
N ARG A 79 1.47 0.72 -10.99
CA ARG A 79 0.46 0.56 -12.05
C ARG A 79 0.08 -0.89 -12.29
N SER A 80 1.07 -1.75 -12.41
CA SER A 80 0.93 -3.18 -12.73
C SER A 80 0.84 -4.06 -11.49
N GLY A 81 1.33 -3.60 -10.34
CA GLY A 81 1.44 -4.38 -9.11
C GLY A 81 2.58 -5.41 -9.13
N ARG A 82 3.37 -5.46 -10.21
CA ARG A 82 4.51 -6.36 -10.33
C ARG A 82 5.48 -6.08 -9.20
N GLY A 83 5.88 -7.11 -8.44
CA GLY A 83 6.97 -6.96 -7.47
C GLY A 83 8.24 -6.46 -8.15
N LEU A 84 9.10 -5.77 -7.42
CA LEU A 84 10.38 -5.25 -7.89
C LEU A 84 11.46 -5.56 -6.85
N ARG A 85 12.72 -5.59 -7.30
CA ARG A 85 13.90 -5.95 -6.49
C ARG A 85 13.78 -7.36 -5.87
N ASP A 86 14.07 -7.50 -4.58
CA ASP A 86 13.94 -8.78 -3.87
C ASP A 86 12.47 -9.25 -3.88
N ARG A 87 12.23 -10.54 -4.09
CA ARG A 87 10.90 -11.15 -4.22
C ARG A 87 10.38 -11.76 -2.91
N ALA A 88 11.22 -11.82 -1.87
CA ALA A 88 10.90 -12.43 -0.58
C ALA A 88 11.47 -11.60 0.58
N PHE A 89 11.21 -10.29 0.58
CA PHE A 89 11.77 -9.33 1.51
C PHE A 89 11.05 -9.34 2.87
N ALA A 90 11.83 -9.34 3.96
CA ALA A 90 11.33 -9.55 5.31
C ALA A 90 10.34 -8.48 5.78
N TRP A 91 10.53 -7.20 5.44
CA TRP A 91 9.57 -6.16 5.85
C TRP A 91 8.20 -6.34 5.20
N THR A 92 8.12 -6.96 4.02
CA THR A 92 6.87 -7.08 3.28
C THR A 92 6.06 -8.17 3.92
N SER A 93 6.73 -9.28 4.26
CA SER A 93 6.17 -10.33 5.10
C SER A 93 5.69 -9.80 6.46
N ALA A 94 6.50 -8.99 7.15
CA ALA A 94 6.13 -8.42 8.44
C ALA A 94 4.91 -7.47 8.34
N ALA A 95 4.90 -6.57 7.35
CA ALA A 95 3.78 -5.67 7.11
C ALA A 95 2.51 -6.44 6.74
N TYR A 96 2.62 -7.45 5.87
CA TYR A 96 1.52 -8.33 5.50
C TYR A 96 0.91 -9.01 6.73
N MET A 97 1.74 -9.60 7.59
CA MET A 97 1.26 -10.28 8.80
C MET A 97 0.53 -9.32 9.75
N LEU A 98 1.06 -8.12 9.97
CA LEU A 98 0.42 -7.11 10.83
C LEU A 98 -0.92 -6.65 10.26
N LEU A 99 -0.98 -6.33 8.97
CA LEU A 99 -2.19 -5.87 8.32
C LEU A 99 -3.24 -6.99 8.25
N ALA A 100 -2.86 -8.21 7.88
CA ALA A 100 -3.74 -9.38 7.88
C ALA A 100 -4.31 -9.69 9.27
N ALA A 101 -3.49 -9.57 10.32
CA ALA A 101 -3.95 -9.71 11.70
C ALA A 101 -4.97 -8.64 12.06
N SER A 102 -4.76 -7.38 11.66
CA SER A 102 -5.72 -6.29 11.92
C SER A 102 -7.07 -6.54 11.27
N LEU A 103 -7.09 -7.08 10.03
CA LEU A 103 -8.31 -7.44 9.32
C LEU A 103 -9.07 -8.61 9.93
N SER A 104 -8.39 -9.44 10.72
CA SER A 104 -9.00 -10.60 11.40
C SER A 104 -9.55 -10.24 12.79
N GLN A 105 -9.13 -9.11 13.35
CA GLN A 105 -9.52 -8.64 14.69
C GLN A 105 -10.74 -7.70 14.63
N ASP A 106 -11.04 -7.12 13.45
CA ASP A 106 -12.22 -6.26 13.20
C ASP A 106 -13.49 -7.09 12.88
N GLN A 107 -13.78 -8.13 13.67
CA GLN A 107 -15.16 -8.65 13.80
C GLN A 107 -15.86 -7.90 14.94
N PRO A 108 -17.17 -7.60 14.82
CA PRO A 108 -17.90 -6.81 15.82
C PRO A 108 -17.82 -7.38 17.23
#